data_AF-A0A960UBJ2-F1
#
_entry.id   AF-A0A960UBJ2-F1
#
_cell.length_a   1.000
_cell.length_b   1.000
_cell.length_c   1.000
_cell.angle_alpha   90.00
_cell.angle_beta   90.00
_cell.angle_gamma   90.00
#
_symmetry.space_group_name_H-M   'P 1'
#
loop_
_entity.id
_entity.type
_entity.pdbx_description
1 polymer ?
#
loop_
_entity_poly.entity_id
_entity_poly.type
_entity_poly.pdbx_seq_one_letter_code
_entity_poly.pdbx_strand_id
1 'polypeptide(L)'
;MKETDILQNRKILFESGNFSDYRFQLQHRIRASQLHLYFQLSKDEKIAIEKTIRLNVGTSPYYLSLSDPFDPDCPIRKTIVPRISETIHSEEESPDPLHEERLSPVRGLTRMYGDRALLFSNQECSVYCRHCMRGRKVSFN
;
A
#
# COMPACT_ATOMS: atom_id res chain seq x y z
N MET A 1 14.42 15.86 9.25
CA MET A 1 15.41 14.77 9.11
C MET A 1 16.33 15.14 7.97
N LYS A 2 17.64 14.93 8.09
CA LYS A 2 18.58 15.30 7.01
C LYS A 2 18.53 14.23 5.92
N GLU A 3 18.78 14.60 4.66
CA GLU A 3 18.79 13.65 3.53
C GLU A 3 19.75 12.47 3.78
N THR A 4 20.87 12.74 4.46
CA THR A 4 21.86 11.74 4.89
C THR A 4 21.25 10.64 5.75
N ASP A 5 20.29 10.97 6.62
CA ASP A 5 19.68 10.00 7.53
C ASP A 5 18.75 9.05 6.76
N ILE A 6 18.02 9.57 5.76
CA ILE A 6 17.13 8.77 4.89
C ILE A 6 17.94 7.74 4.12
N LEU A 7 19.02 8.16 3.48
CA LEU A 7 19.88 7.27 2.70
C LEU A 7 20.54 6.22 3.60
N GLN A 8 20.97 6.60 4.80
CA GLN A 8 21.54 5.67 5.76
C GLN A 8 20.52 4.63 6.23
N ASN A 9 19.29 5.03 6.57
CA ASN A 9 18.22 4.09 6.94
C ASN A 9 17.90 3.11 5.81
N ARG A 10 17.81 3.61 4.57
CA ARG A 10 17.60 2.77 3.37
C ARG A 10 18.74 1.77 3.19
N LYS A 11 19.99 2.23 3.29
CA LYS A 11 21.18 1.37 3.20
C LYS A 11 21.14 0.25 4.25
N ILE A 12 20.91 0.59 5.52
CA ILE A 12 20.82 -0.37 6.62
C ILE A 12 19.73 -1.40 6.31
N LEU A 13 18.54 -0.96 5.91
CA LEU A 13 17.43 -1.85 5.58
C LEU A 13 17.77 -2.81 4.43
N PHE A 14 18.40 -2.33 3.36
CA PHE A 14 18.68 -3.13 2.17
C PHE A 14 19.85 -4.11 2.38
N GLU A 15 20.80 -3.76 3.24
CA GLU A 15 21.93 -4.62 3.62
C GLU A 15 21.60 -5.55 4.80
N SER A 16 20.44 -5.37 5.45
CA SER A 16 20.04 -6.20 6.59
C SER A 16 19.48 -7.56 6.16
N GLY A 17 19.88 -8.60 6.89
CA GLY A 17 19.34 -9.96 6.74
C GLY A 17 19.53 -10.55 5.34
N ASN A 18 18.61 -11.45 4.94
CA ASN A 18 18.57 -11.98 3.59
C ASN A 18 17.54 -11.20 2.75
N PHE A 19 17.99 -10.15 2.08
CA PHE A 19 17.12 -9.30 1.25
C PHE A 19 16.40 -10.07 0.13
N SER A 20 16.97 -11.17 -0.36
CA SER A 20 16.35 -12.00 -1.41
C SER A 20 15.23 -12.92 -0.90
N ASP A 21 15.10 -13.11 0.42
CA ASP A 21 14.05 -13.96 1.00
C ASP A 21 12.72 -13.20 1.09
N TYR A 22 11.66 -13.75 0.48
CA TYR A 22 10.32 -13.17 0.57
C TYR A 22 9.80 -13.09 2.01
N ARG A 23 10.23 -13.99 2.91
CA ARG A 23 9.82 -13.97 4.32
C ARG A 23 10.39 -12.75 5.02
N PHE A 24 11.66 -12.45 4.77
CA PHE A 24 12.31 -11.24 5.25
C PHE A 24 11.55 -9.99 4.78
N GLN A 25 11.19 -9.95 3.49
CA GLN A 25 10.43 -8.84 2.89
C GLN A 25 9.07 -8.63 3.57
N LEU A 26 8.35 -9.72 3.91
CA LEU A 26 7.06 -9.65 4.60
C LEU A 26 7.18 -9.26 6.08
N GLN A 27 8.22 -9.73 6.76
CA GLN A 27 8.49 -9.43 8.18
C GLN A 27 8.94 -7.98 8.40
N HIS A 28 9.65 -7.40 7.44
CA HIS A 28 10.18 -6.03 7.52
C HIS A 28 9.37 -5.03 6.69
N ARG A 29 8.07 -5.29 6.48
CA ARG A 29 7.18 -4.34 5.81
C ARG A 29 7.17 -3.00 6.54
N ILE A 30 7.38 -1.93 5.78
CA ILE A 30 7.40 -0.55 6.24
C ILE A 30 5.96 -0.06 6.27
N ARG A 31 5.47 0.33 7.44
CA ARG A 31 4.11 0.86 7.64
C ARG A 31 4.06 2.39 7.54
N ALA A 32 2.84 2.95 7.51
CA ALA A 32 2.61 4.41 7.47
C ALA A 32 3.49 5.21 8.46
N SER A 33 3.53 4.79 9.72
CA SER A 33 4.29 5.46 10.78
C SER A 33 5.80 5.48 10.54
N GLN A 34 6.33 4.59 9.69
CA GLN A 34 7.74 4.46 9.40
C GLN A 34 8.15 5.16 8.10
N LEU A 35 7.21 5.61 7.26
CA LEU A 35 7.54 6.18 5.94
C LEU A 35 8.48 7.39 6.03
N HIS A 36 8.36 8.20 7.08
CA HIS A 36 9.22 9.36 7.31
C HIS A 36 10.71 9.00 7.50
N LEU A 37 11.02 7.73 7.82
CA LEU A 37 12.39 7.23 7.96
C LEU A 37 13.06 6.99 6.60
N TYR A 38 12.26 6.77 5.55
CA TYR A 38 12.73 6.29 4.24
C TYR A 38 12.38 7.21 3.07
N PHE A 39 11.58 8.25 3.31
CA PHE A 39 11.17 9.25 2.33
C PHE A 39 11.26 10.65 2.93
N GLN A 40 11.62 11.63 2.10
CA GLN A 40 11.43 13.04 2.41
C GLN A 40 9.96 13.40 2.16
N LEU A 41 9.13 13.27 3.19
CA LEU A 41 7.70 13.52 3.08
C LEU A 41 7.38 15.01 2.96
N SER A 42 6.60 15.35 1.95
CA SER A 42 5.94 16.66 1.80
C SER A 42 4.91 16.89 2.90
N LYS A 43 4.43 18.13 3.03
CA LYS A 43 3.36 18.45 3.99
C LYS A 43 2.08 17.67 3.66
N ASP A 44 1.74 17.59 2.38
CA ASP A 44 0.54 16.91 1.91
C ASP A 44 0.57 15.40 2.19
N GLU A 45 1.72 14.75 1.99
CA GLU A 45 1.88 13.33 2.30
C GLU A 45 1.78 13.06 3.81
N LYS A 46 2.32 13.95 4.66
CA LYS A 46 2.18 13.81 6.12
C LYS A 46 0.72 13.87 6.55
N ILE A 47 -0.01 14.88 6.06
CA ILE A 47 -1.43 15.02 6.34
C ILE A 47 -2.21 13.82 5.79
N ALA A 48 -1.87 13.34 4.59
CA ALA A 48 -2.51 12.19 3.99
C ALA A 48 -2.26 10.91 4.78
N ILE A 49 -1.06 10.68 5.30
CA ILE A 49 -0.75 9.52 6.15
C ILE A 49 -1.61 9.53 7.42
N GLU A 50 -1.84 10.70 8.01
CA GLU A 50 -2.68 10.85 9.21
C GLU A 50 -4.18 10.71 8.91
N LYS A 51 -4.63 11.25 7.79
CA LYS A 51 -6.06 11.35 7.45
C LYS A 51 -6.60 10.20 6.61
N THR A 52 -5.74 9.44 5.92
CA THR A 52 -6.23 8.40 5.02
C THR A 52 -6.64 7.16 5.80
N ILE A 53 -7.94 6.94 5.85
CA ILE A 53 -8.56 5.80 6.54
C ILE A 53 -8.94 4.64 5.60
N ARG A 54 -8.97 4.87 4.27
CA ARG A 54 -9.51 3.91 3.29
C ARG A 54 -8.60 2.72 2.98
N LEU A 55 -7.30 2.95 3.01
CA LEU A 55 -6.29 1.99 2.58
C LEU A 55 -5.16 1.94 3.58
N ASN A 56 -4.89 0.72 4.07
CA ASN A 56 -3.68 0.42 4.80
C ASN A 56 -2.46 0.93 4.02
N VAL A 57 -1.46 1.41 4.75
CA VAL A 57 -0.21 1.88 4.18
C VAL A 57 0.87 0.87 4.55
N GLY A 58 1.44 0.22 3.55
CA GLY A 58 2.54 -0.70 3.76
C GLY A 58 3.26 -1.07 2.48
N THR A 59 4.57 -1.22 2.55
CA THR A 59 5.40 -1.69 1.43
C THR A 59 6.51 -2.61 1.90
N SER A 60 6.90 -3.56 1.05
CA SER A 60 8.11 -4.38 1.27
C SER A 60 9.39 -3.54 1.11
N PRO A 61 10.50 -3.92 1.76
CA PRO A 61 11.82 -3.33 1.55
C PRO A 61 12.23 -3.27 0.07
N TYR A 62 12.00 -4.35 -0.70
CA TYR A 62 12.29 -4.43 -2.12
C TYR A 62 11.52 -3.38 -2.92
N TYR A 63 10.22 -3.30 -2.73
CA TYR A 63 9.41 -2.36 -3.52
C TYR A 63 9.73 -0.89 -3.17
N LEU A 64 10.12 -0.64 -1.91
CA LEU A 64 10.63 0.66 -1.46
C LEU A 64 12.02 0.99 -2.05
N SER A 65 12.86 0.00 -2.35
CA SER A 65 14.19 0.25 -2.94
C SER A 65 14.11 0.78 -4.38
N LEU A 66 13.02 0.47 -5.09
CA LEU A 66 12.75 0.93 -6.45
C LEU A 66 12.27 2.39 -6.55
N SER A 67 11.90 3.01 -5.43
CA SER A 67 11.43 4.41 -5.42
C SER A 67 12.55 5.39 -5.12
N ASP A 68 12.46 6.58 -5.71
CA ASP A 68 13.24 7.74 -5.30
C ASP A 68 12.70 8.31 -3.96
N PRO A 69 13.53 8.42 -2.91
CA PRO A 69 13.08 8.91 -1.61
C PRO A 69 12.88 10.43 -1.54
N PHE A 70 13.38 11.19 -2.51
CA PHE A 70 13.38 12.66 -2.52
C PHE A 70 12.44 13.23 -3.58
N ASP A 71 12.19 12.50 -4.67
CA ASP A 71 11.22 12.91 -5.69
C ASP A 71 9.79 12.50 -5.28
N PRO A 72 8.88 13.45 -4.96
CA PRO A 72 7.48 13.15 -4.68
C PRO A 72 6.73 12.62 -5.92
N ASP A 73 7.22 12.89 -7.12
CA ASP A 73 6.59 12.50 -8.37
C ASP A 73 7.04 11.14 -8.92
N CYS A 74 8.00 10.51 -8.26
CA CYS A 74 8.46 9.16 -8.53
C CYS A 74 7.25 8.20 -8.66
N PRO A 75 7.13 7.47 -9.77
CA PRO A 75 5.94 6.64 -10.03
C PRO A 75 5.77 5.53 -8.99
N ILE A 76 6.87 4.90 -8.55
CA ILE A 76 6.81 3.85 -7.52
C ILE A 76 6.41 4.45 -6.18
N ARG A 77 6.96 5.62 -5.80
CA ARG A 77 6.58 6.31 -4.55
C ARG A 77 5.08 6.62 -4.50
N LYS A 78 4.49 7.10 -5.60
CA LYS A 78 3.04 7.37 -5.70
C LYS A 78 2.17 6.14 -5.44
N THR A 79 2.70 4.94 -5.66
CA THR A 79 1.97 3.69 -5.35
C THR A 79 2.08 3.25 -3.89
N ILE A 80 2.99 3.86 -3.12
CA ILE A 80 3.30 3.54 -1.71
C ILE A 80 2.77 4.62 -0.75
N VAL A 81 3.13 5.89 -1.02
CA VAL A 81 2.91 7.01 -0.10
C VAL A 81 1.55 7.66 -0.41
N PRO A 82 0.64 7.78 0.57
CA PRO A 82 -0.66 8.39 0.36
C PRO A 82 -0.57 9.86 -0.04
N ARG A 83 -1.54 10.32 -0.85
CA ARG A 83 -1.75 11.74 -1.14
C ARG A 83 -3.08 12.24 -0.61
N ILE A 84 -3.17 13.55 -0.34
CA ILE A 84 -4.36 14.19 0.24
C ILE A 84 -5.61 13.98 -0.60
N SER A 85 -5.46 13.83 -1.92
CA SER A 85 -6.55 13.53 -2.85
C SER A 85 -7.29 12.24 -2.49
N GLU A 86 -6.63 11.27 -1.85
CA GLU A 86 -7.24 10.01 -1.44
C GLU A 86 -8.23 10.16 -0.27
N THR A 87 -8.21 11.31 0.41
CA THR A 87 -9.19 11.65 1.46
C THR A 87 -10.48 12.23 0.89
N ILE A 88 -10.48 12.65 -0.37
CA ILE A 88 -11.61 13.27 -1.05
C ILE A 88 -12.50 12.16 -1.61
N HIS A 89 -13.78 12.14 -1.26
CA HIS A 89 -14.76 11.21 -1.84
C HIS A 89 -15.47 11.92 -3.01
N SER A 90 -15.52 11.29 -4.18
CA SER A 90 -16.44 11.69 -5.24
C SER A 90 -17.80 10.99 -5.08
N GLU A 91 -18.87 11.60 -5.58
CA GLU A 91 -20.24 11.06 -5.46
C GLU A 91 -20.42 9.76 -6.25
N GLU A 92 -19.58 9.56 -7.27
CA GLU A 92 -19.56 8.38 -8.13
C GLU A 92 -18.79 7.20 -7.51
N GLU A 93 -18.09 7.41 -6.38
CA GLU A 93 -17.37 6.34 -5.71
C GLU A 93 -18.32 5.33 -5.06
N SER A 94 -17.97 4.04 -5.19
CA SER A 94 -18.65 2.95 -4.50
C SER A 94 -17.63 2.13 -3.71
N PRO A 95 -17.96 1.67 -2.48
CA PRO A 95 -17.15 0.71 -1.74
C PRO A 95 -17.01 -0.64 -2.48
N ASP A 96 -17.97 -1.00 -3.32
CA ASP A 96 -17.98 -2.25 -4.11
C ASP A 96 -18.41 -1.96 -5.55
N PRO A 97 -17.56 -1.32 -6.36
CA PRO A 97 -17.91 -0.90 -7.71
C PRO A 97 -18.09 -2.09 -8.67
N LEU A 98 -17.58 -3.27 -8.30
CA LEU A 98 -17.67 -4.50 -9.08
C LEU A 98 -18.76 -5.46 -8.57
N HIS A 99 -19.53 -5.06 -7.55
CA HIS A 99 -20.57 -5.87 -6.92
C HIS A 99 -20.11 -7.27 -6.48
N GLU A 100 -18.86 -7.38 -6.02
CA GLU A 100 -18.26 -8.65 -5.65
C GLU A 100 -19.00 -9.32 -4.48
N GLU A 101 -19.58 -8.54 -3.56
CA GLU A 101 -20.37 -9.08 -2.44
C GLU A 101 -21.73 -9.59 -2.89
N ARG A 102 -22.43 -8.83 -3.73
CA ARG A 102 -23.75 -9.21 -4.27
C ARG A 102 -23.66 -10.47 -5.13
N LEU A 103 -22.55 -10.64 -5.83
CA LEU A 103 -22.26 -11.78 -6.69
C LEU A 103 -21.56 -12.93 -5.94
N SER A 104 -21.54 -12.89 -4.60
CA SER A 104 -20.90 -13.88 -3.74
C SER A 104 -21.93 -14.91 -3.25
N PRO A 105 -22.04 -16.12 -3.84
CA PRO A 105 -22.92 -17.16 -3.31
C PRO A 105 -22.53 -17.61 -1.90
N VAL A 106 -21.24 -17.52 -1.57
CA VAL A 106 -20.68 -17.76 -0.24
C VAL A 106 -19.55 -16.79 0.02
N ARG A 107 -19.22 -16.52 1.29
CA ARG A 107 -18.15 -15.59 1.68
C ARG A 107 -16.82 -15.98 1.05
N GLY A 108 -16.17 -15.02 0.37
CA GLY A 108 -14.84 -15.18 -0.21
C GLY A 108 -14.82 -15.82 -1.59
N LEU A 109 -15.98 -16.17 -2.16
CA LEU A 109 -16.10 -16.68 -3.53
C LEU A 109 -17.06 -15.80 -4.32
N THR A 110 -16.56 -15.08 -5.33
CA THR A 110 -17.38 -14.25 -6.22
C THR A 110 -17.57 -14.97 -7.56
N ARG A 111 -18.82 -15.12 -8.00
CA ARG A 111 -19.16 -15.72 -9.30
C ARG A 111 -19.92 -14.72 -10.15
N MET A 112 -19.17 -13.92 -10.90
CA MET A 112 -19.72 -12.96 -11.88
C MET A 112 -20.12 -13.63 -13.19
N TYR A 113 -19.37 -14.65 -13.62
CA TYR A 113 -19.55 -15.34 -14.90
C TYR A 113 -19.98 -16.79 -14.68
N GLY A 114 -20.66 -17.38 -15.66
CA GLY A 114 -21.22 -18.73 -15.53
C GLY A 114 -20.17 -19.84 -15.39
N ASP A 115 -18.99 -19.65 -15.98
CA ASP A 115 -17.95 -20.67 -16.19
C ASP A 115 -16.70 -20.48 -15.31
N ARG A 116 -16.64 -19.44 -14.48
CA ARG A 116 -15.47 -19.10 -13.66
C ARG A 116 -15.83 -18.35 -12.39
N ALA A 117 -14.99 -18.48 -11.37
CA ALA A 117 -15.16 -17.79 -10.09
C ALA A 117 -13.83 -17.21 -9.59
N LEU A 118 -13.92 -16.17 -8.76
CA LEU A 118 -12.79 -15.58 -8.03
C LEU A 118 -12.84 -16.05 -6.58
N LEU A 119 -11.75 -16.66 -6.11
CA LEU A 119 -11.58 -17.07 -4.72
C LEU A 119 -10.59 -16.12 -4.01
N PHE A 120 -11.03 -15.53 -2.90
CA PHE A 120 -10.18 -14.74 -2.01
C PHE A 120 -9.51 -15.64 -0.96
N SER A 121 -8.28 -16.05 -1.23
CA SER A 121 -7.52 -16.95 -0.34
C SER A 121 -6.80 -16.22 0.80
N ASN A 122 -6.41 -14.96 0.61
CA ASN A 122 -5.75 -14.13 1.61
C ASN A 122 -6.21 -12.67 1.54
N GLN A 123 -5.98 -11.93 2.62
CA GLN A 123 -6.32 -10.50 2.75
C GLN A 123 -5.09 -9.65 3.03
N GLU A 124 -3.90 -10.23 2.91
CA GLU A 124 -2.64 -9.54 3.14
C GLU A 124 -1.89 -9.33 1.83
N CYS A 125 -1.32 -8.13 1.68
CA CYS A 125 -0.47 -7.79 0.56
C CYS A 125 0.96 -7.46 1.04
N SER A 126 1.97 -7.81 0.25
CA SER A 126 3.36 -7.36 0.48
C SER A 126 3.49 -5.83 0.33
N VAL A 127 2.66 -5.25 -0.53
CA VAL A 127 2.52 -3.81 -0.78
C VAL A 127 1.02 -3.49 -0.85
N TYR A 128 0.59 -2.49 -0.09
CA TYR A 128 -0.77 -1.94 -0.19
C TYR A 128 -0.78 -0.79 -1.19
N CYS A 129 -1.08 -1.11 -2.45
CA CYS A 129 -1.11 -0.13 -3.54
C CYS A 129 -2.14 0.98 -3.28
N ARG A 130 -1.77 2.25 -3.48
CA ARG A 130 -2.69 3.39 -3.34
C ARG A 130 -3.87 3.40 -4.30
N HIS A 131 -3.81 2.61 -5.37
CA HIS A 131 -4.87 2.44 -6.37
C HIS A 131 -5.59 1.08 -6.26
N CYS A 132 -5.60 0.46 -5.07
CA CYS A 132 -6.21 -0.85 -4.88
C CYS A 132 -7.75 -0.78 -4.98
N MET A 133 -8.31 -1.36 -6.05
CA MET A 133 -9.77 -1.50 -6.24
C MET A 133 -10.44 -2.40 -5.18
N ARG A 134 -9.65 -3.16 -4.43
CA ARG A 134 -10.11 -4.09 -3.38
C ARG A 134 -9.67 -3.65 -1.99
N GLY A 135 -9.41 -2.35 -1.81
CA GLY A 135 -9.03 -1.75 -0.53
C GLY A 135 -9.85 -2.26 0.65
N ARG A 136 -11.18 -2.29 0.49
CA ARG A 136 -12.14 -2.79 1.48
C ARG A 136 -11.98 -4.24 1.93
N LYS A 137 -11.23 -5.09 1.19
CA LYS A 137 -10.94 -6.49 1.60
C LYS A 137 -9.62 -6.64 2.33
N VAL A 138 -8.69 -5.72 2.12
CA VAL A 138 -7.28 -5.84 2.56
C VAL A 138 -6.88 -4.76 3.57
N SER A 139 -7.75 -3.77 3.76
CA SER A 139 -7.60 -2.69 4.72
C SER A 139 -8.75 -2.75 5.70
N PHE A 140 -8.41 -2.86 6.99
CA PHE A 140 -9.37 -2.92 8.08
C PHE A 140 -9.09 -1.71 8.97
N ASN A 141 -9.84 -0.64 8.72
CA ASN A 141 -10.13 0.41 9.68
C ASN A 141 -11.64 0.64 9.63
#